data_AF-A0A9X1YG94-F1
#
_entry.id   AF-A0A9X1YG94-F1
#
_cell.length_a   1.000
_cell.length_b   1.000
_cell.length_c   1.000
_cell.angle_alpha   90.00
_cell.angle_beta   90.00
_cell.angle_gamma   90.00
#
_symmetry.space_group_name_H-M   'P 1'
#
loop_
_entity.id
_entity.type
_entity.pdbx_description
1 polymer ?
#
loop_
_entity_poly.entity_id
_entity_poly.type
_entity_poly.pdbx_seq_one_letter_code
_entity_poly.pdbx_strand_id
1 'polypeptide(L)'
;MTPPPVPTLYAWLGGIEALKRLTTRFYEHVAQDALLAPVFAHMGADHPAHVAAFLGEVLGGPATYSAEHGGHPHMIRQHLERHLTQDKRRRWVELLLATADELAMPDDPEFRSALVGYLEWGSRLAVINSQPGASVDEHAPMPRWGWGEVKGPYTGA
;
A
#
# COMPACT_ATOMS: atom_id res chain seq x y z
N MET A 1 -12.15 32.36 11.34
CA MET A 1 -12.50 30.93 11.44
C MET A 1 -11.27 30.14 11.09
N THR A 2 -10.78 29.28 11.99
CA THR A 2 -9.66 28.37 11.69
C THR A 2 -10.12 27.37 10.62
N PRO A 3 -9.34 27.12 9.55
CA PRO A 3 -9.69 26.06 8.62
C PRO A 3 -9.82 24.72 9.36
N PRO A 4 -10.70 23.81 8.90
CA PRO A 4 -10.81 22.49 9.49
C PRO A 4 -9.46 21.76 9.43
N PRO A 5 -9.16 20.86 10.38
CA PRO A 5 -7.91 20.11 10.38
C PRO A 5 -7.80 19.25 9.11
N VAL A 6 -6.58 19.16 8.57
CA VAL A 6 -6.28 18.27 7.43
C VAL A 6 -6.58 16.82 7.85
N PRO A 7 -7.43 16.08 7.12
CA PRO A 7 -7.76 14.69 7.46
C PRO A 7 -6.55 13.78 7.28
N THR A 8 -6.57 12.57 7.85
CA THR A 8 -5.59 11.54 7.46
C THR A 8 -5.86 11.06 6.04
N LEU A 9 -4.86 10.46 5.37
CA LEU A 9 -5.07 9.84 4.05
C LEU A 9 -6.16 8.77 4.11
N TYR A 10 -6.19 7.99 5.20
CA TYR A 10 -7.23 7.01 5.49
C TYR A 10 -8.64 7.63 5.55
N ALA A 11 -8.80 8.77 6.23
CA ALA A 11 -10.11 9.43 6.28
C ALA A 11 -10.49 10.02 4.91
N TRP A 12 -9.53 10.62 4.20
CA TRP A 12 -9.75 11.21 2.88
C TRP A 12 -10.16 10.20 1.81
N LEU A 13 -9.50 9.04 1.78
CA LEU A 13 -9.80 7.99 0.80
C LEU A 13 -11.17 7.30 1.01
N GLY A 14 -11.83 7.54 2.15
CA GLY A 14 -13.10 6.90 2.52
C GLY A 14 -12.99 5.73 3.51
N GLY A 15 -11.86 5.62 4.22
CA GLY A 15 -11.64 4.64 5.29
C GLY A 15 -11.57 3.18 4.82
N ILE A 16 -11.79 2.26 5.75
CA ILE A 16 -11.58 0.83 5.54
C ILE A 16 -12.47 0.25 4.44
N GLU A 17 -13.69 0.74 4.27
CA GLU A 17 -14.61 0.24 3.24
C GLU A 17 -14.12 0.57 1.83
N ALA A 18 -13.50 1.74 1.64
CA ALA A 18 -12.85 2.08 0.38
C ALA A 18 -11.61 1.21 0.12
N LEU A 19 -10.79 0.93 1.15
CA LEU A 19 -9.64 0.04 1.02
C LEU A 19 -10.03 -1.41 0.74
N LYS A 20 -11.07 -1.94 1.39
CA LYS A 20 -11.58 -3.29 1.10
C LYS A 20 -12.05 -3.39 -0.34
N ARG A 21 -12.82 -2.42 -0.83
CA ARG A 21 -13.22 -2.38 -2.24
C ARG A 21 -12.01 -2.35 -3.18
N LEU A 22 -11.03 -1.49 -2.89
CA LEU A 22 -9.80 -1.39 -3.66
C LEU A 22 -9.04 -2.72 -3.69
N THR A 23 -8.75 -3.32 -2.55
CA THR A 23 -7.94 -4.54 -2.49
C THR A 23 -8.70 -5.73 -3.07
N THR A 24 -10.00 -5.88 -2.83
CA THR A 24 -10.81 -6.93 -3.46
C THR A 24 -10.70 -6.82 -4.98
N ARG A 25 -11.00 -5.65 -5.56
CA ARG A 25 -10.95 -5.46 -7.01
C ARG A 25 -9.54 -5.62 -7.57
N PHE A 26 -8.55 -5.12 -6.85
CA PHE A 26 -7.16 -5.23 -7.23
C PHE A 26 -6.71 -6.69 -7.33
N TYR A 27 -7.07 -7.53 -6.36
CA TYR A 27 -6.69 -8.93 -6.37
C TYR A 27 -7.46 -9.77 -7.41
N GLU A 28 -8.69 -9.36 -7.78
CA GLU A 28 -9.37 -9.92 -8.96
C GLU A 28 -8.56 -9.68 -10.24
N HIS A 29 -8.00 -8.48 -10.41
CA HIS A 29 -7.14 -8.16 -11.55
C HIS A 29 -5.78 -8.86 -11.48
N VAL A 30 -5.18 -8.96 -10.29
CA VAL A 30 -3.91 -9.69 -10.07
C VAL A 30 -4.05 -11.15 -10.51
N ALA A 31 -5.18 -11.79 -10.25
CA ALA A 31 -5.43 -13.17 -10.65
C ALA A 31 -5.46 -13.37 -12.19
N GLN A 32 -5.70 -12.30 -12.94
CA GLN A 32 -5.72 -12.30 -14.42
C GLN A 32 -4.42 -11.77 -15.03
N ASP A 33 -3.52 -11.20 -14.22
CA ASP A 33 -2.27 -10.62 -14.69
C ASP A 33 -1.18 -11.68 -14.87
N ALA A 34 -0.64 -11.81 -16.09
CA ALA A 34 0.34 -12.86 -16.41
C ALA A 34 1.62 -12.80 -15.55
N LEU A 35 2.02 -11.62 -15.08
CA LEU A 35 3.25 -11.45 -14.30
C LEU A 35 2.99 -11.62 -12.80
N LEU A 36 1.84 -11.17 -12.31
CA LEU A 36 1.51 -11.19 -10.88
C LEU A 36 0.75 -12.46 -10.46
N ALA A 37 -0.09 -13.05 -11.31
CA ALA A 37 -0.88 -14.24 -10.96
C ALA A 37 -0.02 -15.38 -10.38
N PRO A 38 1.17 -15.72 -10.93
CA PRO A 38 2.04 -16.74 -10.32
C PRO A 38 2.54 -16.39 -8.91
N VAL A 39 2.71 -15.12 -8.59
CA VAL A 39 3.15 -14.65 -7.26
C VAL A 39 2.08 -14.91 -6.21
N PHE A 40 0.81 -14.79 -6.60
CA PHE A 40 -0.36 -14.90 -5.73
C PHE A 40 -1.15 -16.20 -5.92
N ALA A 41 -0.63 -17.19 -6.63
CA ALA A 41 -1.34 -18.43 -6.96
C ALA A 41 -1.80 -19.25 -5.72
N HIS A 42 -1.13 -19.06 -4.58
CA HIS A 42 -1.45 -19.72 -3.31
C HIS A 42 -1.95 -18.72 -2.24
N MET A 43 -2.40 -17.56 -2.67
CA MET A 43 -2.99 -16.54 -1.80
C MET A 43 -4.30 -17.04 -1.18
N GLY A 44 -4.44 -16.90 0.14
CA GLY A 44 -5.69 -17.20 0.83
C GLY A 44 -6.79 -16.16 0.53
N ALA A 45 -8.06 -16.56 0.67
CA ALA A 45 -9.21 -15.70 0.37
C ALA A 45 -9.25 -14.40 1.20
N ASP A 46 -8.70 -14.42 2.43
CA ASP A 46 -8.69 -13.27 3.33
C ASP A 46 -7.56 -12.26 3.04
N HIS A 47 -6.65 -12.57 2.11
CA HIS A 47 -5.50 -11.71 1.80
C HIS A 47 -5.88 -10.26 1.42
N PRO A 48 -6.92 -9.99 0.59
CA PRO A 48 -7.35 -8.63 0.32
C PRO A 48 -7.74 -7.85 1.58
N ALA A 49 -8.38 -8.52 2.55
CA ALA A 49 -8.78 -7.90 3.81
C ALA A 49 -7.56 -7.57 4.69
N HIS A 50 -6.58 -8.47 4.76
CA HIS A 50 -5.32 -8.23 5.48
C HIS A 50 -4.56 -7.04 4.90
N VAL A 51 -4.50 -6.94 3.57
CA VAL A 51 -3.84 -5.82 2.88
C VAL A 51 -4.60 -4.51 3.12
N ALA A 52 -5.94 -4.53 3.13
CA ALA A 52 -6.73 -3.35 3.45
C ALA A 52 -6.50 -2.87 4.90
N ALA A 53 -6.40 -3.79 5.86
CA ALA A 53 -6.06 -3.46 7.24
C ALA A 53 -4.65 -2.87 7.35
N PHE A 54 -3.67 -3.47 6.67
CA PHE A 54 -2.28 -2.97 6.66
C PHE A 54 -2.20 -1.56 6.09
N LEU A 55 -2.76 -1.33 4.90
CA LEU A 55 -2.82 -0.02 4.25
C LEU A 55 -3.57 0.99 5.14
N GLY A 56 -4.67 0.55 5.77
CA GLY A 56 -5.47 1.40 6.64
C GLY A 56 -4.65 1.95 7.80
N GLU A 57 -3.91 1.10 8.49
CA GLU A 57 -3.04 1.52 9.60
C GLU A 57 -1.91 2.44 9.11
N VAL A 58 -1.26 2.11 7.98
CA VAL A 58 -0.17 2.93 7.44
C VAL A 58 -0.65 4.33 7.05
N LEU A 59 -1.85 4.46 6.50
CA LEU A 59 -2.43 5.72 6.03
C LEU A 59 -3.11 6.54 7.16
N GLY A 60 -2.90 6.16 8.42
CA GLY A 60 -3.37 6.89 9.59
C GLY A 60 -4.76 6.48 10.08
N GLY A 61 -5.19 5.26 9.78
CA GLY A 61 -6.36 4.60 10.35
C GLY A 61 -6.07 3.87 11.67
N PRO A 62 -7.03 3.08 12.18
CA PRO A 62 -6.86 2.28 13.40
C PRO A 62 -5.73 1.25 13.29
N ALA A 63 -5.15 0.84 14.42
CA ALA A 63 -4.07 -0.14 14.51
C ALA A 63 -4.53 -1.61 14.37
N THR A 64 -5.51 -1.86 13.49
CA THR A 64 -6.17 -3.17 13.33
C THR A 64 -5.18 -4.23 12.85
N TYR A 65 -4.32 -3.90 11.89
CA TYR A 65 -3.37 -4.87 11.35
C TYR A 65 -2.32 -5.27 12.40
N SER A 66 -1.80 -4.29 13.16
CA SER A 66 -0.91 -4.57 14.29
C SER A 66 -1.56 -5.47 15.33
N ALA A 67 -2.79 -5.16 15.72
CA ALA A 67 -3.52 -5.91 16.74
C ALA A 67 -3.83 -7.36 16.32
N GLU A 68 -4.19 -7.58 15.05
CA GLU A 68 -4.68 -8.87 14.57
C GLU A 68 -3.60 -9.74 13.90
N HIS A 69 -2.57 -9.12 13.32
CA HIS A 69 -1.57 -9.82 12.51
C HIS A 69 -0.14 -9.64 13.02
N GLY A 70 0.12 -8.78 14.00
CA GLY A 70 1.46 -8.58 14.55
C GLY A 70 2.31 -7.54 13.81
N GLY A 71 1.67 -6.66 13.04
CA GLY A 71 2.26 -5.42 12.55
C GLY A 71 3.36 -5.61 11.51
N HIS A 72 4.27 -4.64 11.44
CA HIS A 72 5.28 -4.58 10.39
C HIS A 72 6.18 -5.82 10.33
N PRO A 73 6.66 -6.41 11.45
CA PRO A 73 7.43 -7.64 11.41
C PRO A 73 6.71 -8.80 10.71
N HIS A 74 5.39 -8.94 10.95
CA HIS A 74 4.59 -9.93 10.24
C HIS A 74 4.52 -9.66 8.74
N MET A 75 4.30 -8.40 8.33
CA MET A 75 4.28 -8.05 6.91
C MET A 75 5.60 -8.42 6.22
N ILE A 76 6.74 -8.10 6.85
CA ILE A 76 8.07 -8.44 6.33
C ILE A 76 8.22 -9.95 6.16
N ARG A 77 7.80 -10.74 7.15
CA ARG A 77 7.83 -12.22 7.08
C ARG A 77 7.08 -12.77 5.88
N GLN A 78 5.95 -12.18 5.49
CA GLN A 78 5.18 -12.63 4.33
C GLN A 78 5.93 -12.44 2.99
N HIS A 79 6.94 -11.57 2.96
CA HIS A 79 7.71 -11.24 1.78
C HIS A 79 9.02 -12.02 1.65
N LEU A 80 9.53 -12.64 2.73
CA LEU A 80 10.80 -13.38 2.71
C LEU A 80 10.84 -14.47 1.63
N GLU A 81 11.99 -14.63 0.98
CA GLU A 81 12.27 -15.67 -0.03
C GLU A 81 11.25 -15.71 -1.20
N ARG A 82 10.56 -14.60 -1.48
CA ARG A 82 9.62 -14.49 -2.62
C ARG A 82 10.32 -14.14 -3.94
N HIS A 83 11.59 -13.73 -3.90
CA HIS A 83 12.38 -13.35 -5.07
C HIS A 83 11.64 -12.39 -6.03
N LEU A 84 11.06 -11.32 -5.47
CA LEU A 84 10.34 -10.33 -6.26
C LEU A 84 11.33 -9.55 -7.13
N THR A 85 10.93 -9.29 -8.37
CA THR A 85 11.73 -8.54 -9.35
C THR A 85 11.20 -7.11 -9.48
N GLN A 86 12.00 -6.23 -10.07
CA GLN A 86 11.58 -4.85 -10.34
C GLN A 86 10.39 -4.79 -11.32
N ASP A 87 10.30 -5.72 -12.26
CA ASP A 87 9.16 -5.77 -13.19
C ASP A 87 7.86 -6.14 -12.47
N LYS A 88 7.91 -7.14 -11.56
CA LYS A 88 6.77 -7.48 -10.70
C LYS A 88 6.35 -6.30 -9.83
N ARG A 89 7.32 -5.60 -9.23
CA ARG A 89 7.08 -4.40 -8.42
C ARG A 89 6.37 -3.31 -9.23
N ARG A 90 6.92 -2.94 -10.39
CA ARG A 90 6.35 -1.91 -11.26
C ARG A 90 4.93 -2.28 -11.66
N ARG A 91 4.72 -3.52 -12.11
CA ARG A 91 3.41 -4.00 -12.53
C ARG A 91 2.38 -3.99 -11.41
N TRP A 92 2.80 -4.35 -10.20
CA TRP A 92 1.94 -4.31 -9.01
C TRP A 92 1.46 -2.88 -8.70
N VAL A 93 2.38 -1.90 -8.74
CA VAL A 93 2.04 -0.48 -8.51
C VAL A 93 1.12 0.05 -9.61
N GLU A 94 1.45 -0.19 -10.88
CA GLU A 94 0.62 0.21 -12.02
C GLU A 94 -0.80 -0.33 -11.91
N LEU A 95 -0.94 -1.62 -11.59
CA LEU A 95 -2.24 -2.28 -11.51
C LEU A 95 -3.08 -1.76 -10.34
N LEU A 96 -2.45 -1.49 -9.18
CA LEU A 96 -3.15 -0.93 -8.03
C LEU A 96 -3.65 0.50 -8.32
N LEU A 97 -2.83 1.32 -8.96
CA LEU A 97 -3.22 2.69 -9.34
C LEU A 97 -4.35 2.69 -10.38
N ALA A 98 -4.25 1.83 -11.40
CA ALA A 98 -5.31 1.67 -12.38
C ALA A 98 -6.63 1.18 -11.75
N THR A 99 -6.54 0.30 -10.74
CA THR A 99 -7.71 -0.15 -9.98
C THR A 99 -8.32 1.01 -9.16
N ALA A 100 -7.49 1.86 -8.56
CA ALA A 100 -7.98 3.04 -7.85
C ALA A 100 -8.72 4.01 -8.78
N ASP A 101 -8.24 4.18 -10.02
CA ASP A 101 -8.90 4.99 -11.04
C ASP A 101 -10.22 4.36 -11.50
N GLU A 102 -10.26 3.05 -11.74
CA GLU A 102 -11.50 2.32 -12.07
C GLU A 102 -12.58 2.52 -11.00
N LEU A 103 -12.18 2.53 -9.72
CA LEU A 103 -13.10 2.67 -8.59
C LEU A 103 -13.45 4.13 -8.26
N ALA A 104 -13.00 5.08 -9.08
CA ALA A 104 -13.16 6.52 -8.88
C ALA A 104 -12.74 6.97 -7.46
N MET A 105 -11.63 6.43 -6.96
CA MET A 105 -11.01 6.91 -5.73
C MET A 105 -10.48 8.35 -5.91
N PRO A 106 -10.30 9.12 -4.81
CA PRO A 106 -9.83 10.49 -4.90
C PRO A 106 -8.61 10.65 -5.81
N ASP A 107 -8.66 11.65 -6.69
CA ASP A 107 -7.65 11.92 -7.72
C ASP A 107 -7.11 13.34 -7.67
N ASP A 108 -7.37 14.05 -6.57
CA ASP A 108 -6.73 15.33 -6.29
C ASP A 108 -5.20 15.15 -6.27
N PRO A 109 -4.43 16.08 -6.88
CA PRO A 109 -2.99 15.95 -7.04
C PRO A 109 -2.25 15.71 -5.72
N GLU A 110 -2.71 16.33 -4.63
CA GLU A 110 -2.18 16.18 -3.29
C GLU A 110 -2.29 14.72 -2.80
N PHE A 111 -3.47 14.12 -2.91
CA PHE A 111 -3.68 12.72 -2.51
C PHE A 111 -2.90 11.77 -3.41
N ARG A 112 -2.95 12.00 -4.73
CA ARG A 112 -2.25 11.13 -5.69
C ARG A 112 -0.74 11.17 -5.50
N SER A 113 -0.18 12.35 -5.21
CA SER A 113 1.25 12.48 -4.87
C SER A 113 1.59 11.67 -3.62
N ALA A 114 0.80 11.81 -2.54
CA ALA A 114 1.03 11.09 -1.30
C ALA A 114 0.90 9.57 -1.45
N LEU A 115 -0.15 9.10 -2.15
CA LEU A 115 -0.40 7.68 -2.40
C LEU A 115 0.72 7.06 -3.24
N VAL A 116 1.11 7.69 -4.35
CA VAL A 116 2.20 7.20 -5.21
C VAL A 116 3.51 7.16 -4.44
N GLY A 117 3.82 8.19 -3.65
CA GLY A 117 5.02 8.21 -2.81
C GLY A 117 5.09 7.02 -1.84
N TYR A 118 3.96 6.69 -1.21
CA TYR A 118 3.88 5.52 -0.34
C TYR A 118 4.06 4.21 -1.12
N LEU A 119 3.33 4.03 -2.22
CA LEU A 119 3.37 2.80 -2.99
C LEU A 119 4.77 2.54 -3.56
N GLU A 120 5.46 3.58 -4.02
CA GLU A 120 6.86 3.49 -4.45
C GLU A 120 7.76 3.04 -3.29
N TRP A 121 7.66 3.68 -2.11
CA TRP A 121 8.46 3.31 -0.94
C TRP A 121 8.17 1.88 -0.45
N GLY A 122 6.90 1.54 -0.26
CA GLY A 122 6.45 0.26 0.30
C GLY A 122 6.73 -0.92 -0.65
N SER A 123 6.45 -0.76 -1.94
CA SER A 123 6.74 -1.81 -2.93
C SER A 123 8.25 -2.03 -3.11
N ARG A 124 9.07 -0.98 -2.92
CA ARG A 124 10.53 -1.13 -2.87
C ARG A 124 10.96 -1.97 -1.67
N LEU A 125 10.38 -1.73 -0.48
CA LEU A 125 10.64 -2.51 0.72
C LEU A 125 10.26 -3.99 0.53
N ALA A 126 9.13 -4.27 -0.11
CA ALA A 126 8.72 -5.64 -0.46
C ALA A 126 9.77 -6.36 -1.31
N VAL A 127 10.37 -5.69 -2.30
CA VAL A 127 11.46 -6.29 -3.10
C VAL A 127 12.69 -6.58 -2.26
N ILE A 128 13.13 -5.63 -1.42
CA ILE A 128 14.30 -5.82 -0.53
C ILE A 128 14.09 -7.04 0.36
N ASN A 129 12.94 -7.10 1.03
CA ASN A 129 12.64 -8.16 1.99
C ASN A 129 12.41 -9.52 1.32
N SER A 130 12.20 -9.56 0.00
CA SER A 130 12.03 -10.82 -0.73
C SER A 130 13.31 -11.49 -1.18
N GLN A 131 14.47 -10.87 -0.97
CA GLN A 131 15.75 -11.41 -1.39
C GLN A 131 16.32 -12.41 -0.38
N PRO A 132 17.16 -13.36 -0.83
CA PRO A 132 17.85 -14.29 0.05
C PRO A 132 18.61 -13.59 1.18
N GLY A 133 18.44 -14.08 2.40
CA GLY A 133 19.16 -13.57 3.57
C GLY A 133 18.61 -12.27 4.14
N ALA A 134 17.46 -11.78 3.64
CA ALA A 134 16.70 -10.75 4.34
C ALA A 134 16.24 -11.28 5.72
N SER A 135 16.32 -10.43 6.73
CA SER A 135 15.90 -10.74 8.10
C SER A 135 14.84 -9.77 8.58
N VAL A 136 14.09 -10.16 9.60
CA VAL A 136 13.05 -9.34 10.21
C VAL A 136 13.59 -8.76 11.51
N ASP A 137 13.49 -7.45 11.65
CA ASP A 137 13.60 -6.80 12.96
C ASP A 137 12.25 -6.93 13.68
N GLU A 138 12.23 -7.69 14.78
CA GLU A 138 11.01 -7.93 15.57
C GLU A 138 10.48 -6.67 16.27
N HIS A 139 11.29 -5.61 16.32
CA HIS A 139 10.90 -4.32 16.88
C HIS A 139 10.64 -3.25 15.81
N ALA A 140 10.61 -3.65 14.53
CA ALA A 140 10.33 -2.72 13.43
C ALA A 140 8.99 -2.00 13.65
N PRO A 141 8.96 -0.66 13.72
CA PRO A 141 7.72 0.08 13.93
C PRO A 141 6.82 -0.01 12.69
N MET A 142 5.51 0.10 12.89
CA MET A 142 4.59 0.29 11.78
C MET A 142 4.88 1.60 11.04
N PRO A 143 5.02 1.57 9.70
CA PRO A 143 5.15 2.78 8.92
C PRO A 143 3.93 3.69 9.13
N ARG A 144 4.17 4.99 9.18
CA ARG A 144 3.11 6.01 9.15
C ARG A 144 3.35 6.90 7.94
N TRP A 145 2.35 6.99 7.07
CA TRP A 145 2.41 7.81 5.87
C TRP A 145 1.33 8.87 5.90
N GLY A 146 1.71 10.11 5.62
CA GLY A 146 0.81 11.25 5.55
C GLY A 146 0.89 11.93 4.19
N TRP A 147 0.31 13.12 4.09
CA TRP A 147 0.27 13.92 2.85
C TRP A 147 1.64 14.32 2.28
N GLY A 148 2.72 14.11 3.03
CA GLY A 148 4.08 14.48 2.63
C GLY A 148 4.31 15.99 2.62
N GLU A 149 5.58 16.39 2.75
CA GLU A 149 6.04 17.77 2.63
C GLU A 149 6.81 17.88 1.31
N VAL A 150 6.16 18.22 0.20
CA VAL A 150 6.91 18.75 -0.95
C VAL A 150 6.18 19.93 -1.55
N LYS A 151 6.51 21.12 -1.08
CA LYS A 151 6.66 22.26 -2.00
C LYS A 151 7.95 23.02 -1.71
N GLY A 152 8.95 22.84 -2.59
CA GLY A 152 9.07 23.68 -3.79
C GLY A 152 10.35 23.46 -4.62
N PRO A 153 10.60 24.25 -5.67
CA PRO A 153 9.63 24.96 -6.49
C PRO A 153 9.63 24.44 -7.95
N TYR A 154 8.51 24.60 -8.66
CA TYR A 154 8.63 24.93 -10.09
C TYR A 154 8.27 26.40 -10.21
N THR A 155 9.26 27.23 -10.54
CA THR A 155 9.11 28.69 -10.53
C THR A 155 8.58 29.25 -11.83
N GLY A 156 8.40 28.46 -12.89
CA GLY A 156 7.67 28.87 -14.10
C GLY A 156 7.95 30.29 -14.62
N ALA A 157 9.17 30.79 -14.43
CA ALA A 157 9.67 32.09 -14.85
C ALA A 157 10.91 31.88 -15.69
#